data_AF-A0AA38MUT2-F1
#
_entry.id   AF-A0AA38MUT2-F1
#
_cell.length_a   1.000
_cell.length_b   1.000
_cell.length_c   1.000
_cell.angle_alpha   90.00
_cell.angle_beta   90.00
_cell.angle_gamma   90.00
#
_symmetry.space_group_name_H-M   'P 1'
#
loop_
_entity.id
_entity.type
_entity.pdbx_description
1 polymer ?
#
loop_
_entity_poly.entity_id
_entity_poly.type
_entity_poly.pdbx_seq_one_letter_code
_entity_poly.pdbx_strand_id
1 'polypeptide(L)'
;MFFSRRLFGKICAAFGASVLAFHHGAHAILPSGVSIPTPTFEPVYDATLLLVPNVSQDLVAGPFGERAFIGFLGGNLTDYATGALEGQIIAGFGGEFGIVSSNGMFYTDVALAVQWTDDDKYGFFRVQGIGELGNSTYATSYTRLETDSTTRQNLVDDVLLISIAVDTENASSNETIAYFRLFMKNSTNPSITP
;
A
#
# COMPACT_ATOMS: atom_id res chain seq x y z
N MET A 1 -6.60 -28.73 73.78
CA MET A 1 -6.18 -30.14 73.57
C MET A 1 -7.36 -30.89 72.97
N PHE A 2 -7.11 -31.76 71.98
CA PHE A 2 -8.03 -32.59 71.18
C PHE A 2 -8.68 -31.96 69.93
N PHE A 3 -7.97 -32.22 68.82
CA PHE A 3 -8.44 -32.17 67.43
C PHE A 3 -9.56 -33.17 67.16
N SER A 4 -10.60 -32.71 66.46
CA SER A 4 -11.71 -33.53 65.94
C SER A 4 -11.39 -34.11 64.57
N ARG A 5 -12.09 -35.21 64.27
CA ARG A 5 -11.78 -36.27 63.31
C ARG A 5 -12.08 -35.93 61.85
N ARG A 6 -11.26 -36.56 60.99
CA ARG A 6 -11.46 -37.01 59.60
C ARG A 6 -12.91 -37.06 59.09
N LEU A 7 -13.12 -36.54 57.88
CA LEU A 7 -14.08 -37.10 56.94
C LEU A 7 -13.43 -37.27 55.56
N PHE A 8 -13.45 -38.50 55.06
CA PHE A 8 -13.11 -38.90 53.70
C PHE A 8 -14.12 -38.34 52.70
N GLY A 9 -13.66 -37.81 51.57
CA GLY A 9 -14.49 -37.42 50.44
C GLY A 9 -13.77 -37.71 49.13
N LYS A 10 -14.23 -38.73 48.42
CA LYS A 10 -13.67 -39.29 47.17
C LYS A 10 -13.97 -38.39 45.96
N ILE A 11 -13.01 -38.36 45.02
CA ILE A 11 -13.15 -38.39 43.53
C ILE A 11 -13.94 -37.25 42.86
N CYS A 12 -13.26 -36.51 41.99
CA CYS A 12 -13.65 -36.45 40.57
C CYS A 12 -12.48 -35.92 39.72
N ALA A 13 -11.84 -36.83 38.99
CA ALA A 13 -11.06 -36.48 37.81
C ALA A 13 -12.06 -36.04 36.73
N ALA A 14 -11.92 -34.82 36.23
CA ALA A 14 -12.57 -34.41 34.99
C ALA A 14 -11.46 -34.04 34.00
N PHE A 15 -11.30 -34.92 33.01
CA PHE A 15 -10.50 -34.71 31.81
C PHE A 15 -10.99 -33.45 31.10
N GLY A 16 -10.22 -32.37 31.20
CA GLY A 16 -10.33 -31.23 30.29
C GLY A 16 -9.61 -31.54 28.98
N ALA A 17 -10.17 -32.44 28.17
CA ALA A 17 -9.72 -32.62 26.80
C ALA A 17 -10.13 -31.37 26.01
N SER A 18 -9.20 -30.43 25.85
CA SER A 18 -9.38 -29.29 24.96
C SER A 18 -9.43 -29.81 23.53
N VAL A 19 -10.64 -29.82 22.94
CA VAL A 19 -10.82 -30.12 21.53
C VAL A 19 -10.28 -28.91 20.75
N LEU A 20 -9.02 -28.99 20.34
CA LEU A 20 -8.49 -28.16 19.27
C LEU A 20 -9.27 -28.53 18.01
N ALA A 21 -10.38 -27.84 17.77
CA ALA A 21 -11.09 -27.91 16.52
C ALA A 21 -10.17 -27.31 15.45
N PHE A 22 -9.47 -28.16 14.71
CA PHE A 22 -8.80 -27.79 13.48
C PHE A 22 -9.85 -27.15 12.56
N HIS A 23 -9.85 -25.83 12.47
CA HIS A 23 -10.53 -25.10 11.40
C HIS A 23 -9.82 -25.49 10.10
N HIS A 24 -10.29 -26.57 9.49
CA HIS A 24 -10.02 -26.81 8.08
C HIS A 24 -10.64 -25.62 7.36
N GLY A 25 -9.79 -24.74 6.83
CA GLY A 25 -10.26 -23.58 6.07
C GLY A 25 -11.25 -24.07 5.02
N ALA A 26 -12.49 -23.59 5.09
CA ALA A 26 -13.45 -23.83 4.04
C ALA A 26 -12.96 -23.06 2.81
N HIS A 27 -12.25 -23.75 1.92
CA HIS A 27 -11.87 -23.18 0.63
C HIS A 27 -13.14 -22.99 -0.20
N ALA A 28 -13.28 -21.83 -0.84
CA ALA A 28 -14.31 -21.64 -1.84
C ALA A 28 -14.09 -22.66 -2.97
N ILE A 29 -15.09 -23.50 -3.24
CA ILE A 29 -15.07 -24.41 -4.38
C ILE A 29 -15.62 -23.62 -5.58
N LEU A 30 -14.74 -23.30 -6.52
CA LEU A 30 -15.17 -22.74 -7.80
C LEU A 30 -15.96 -23.83 -8.57
N PRO A 31 -17.09 -23.48 -9.23
CA PRO A 31 -17.78 -24.41 -10.11
C PRO A 31 -16.84 -24.98 -11.17
N SER A 32 -17.06 -26.23 -11.58
CA SER A 32 -16.31 -26.83 -12.68
C SER A 32 -16.41 -25.95 -13.94
N GLY A 33 -15.27 -25.57 -14.51
CA GLY A 33 -15.21 -24.70 -15.69
C GLY A 33 -15.05 -23.20 -15.37
N VAL A 34 -15.11 -22.79 -14.09
CA VAL A 34 -14.77 -21.42 -13.68
C VAL A 34 -13.31 -21.38 -13.26
N SER A 35 -12.53 -20.52 -13.93
CA SER A 35 -11.15 -20.19 -13.54
C SER A 35 -11.06 -18.69 -13.28
N ILE A 36 -10.50 -18.32 -12.12
CA ILE A 36 -10.14 -16.93 -11.84
C ILE A 36 -8.66 -16.80 -12.19
N PRO A 37 -8.29 -16.11 -13.27
CA PRO A 37 -6.89 -15.95 -13.63
C PRO A 37 -6.18 -15.10 -12.57
N THR A 38 -4.99 -15.52 -12.18
CA THR A 38 -4.11 -14.72 -11.33
C THR A 38 -3.54 -13.57 -12.15
N PRO A 39 -3.75 -12.31 -11.75
CA PRO A 39 -3.17 -11.19 -12.47
C PRO A 39 -1.65 -11.16 -12.24
N THR A 40 -0.91 -10.92 -13.32
CA THR A 40 0.52 -10.61 -13.29
C THR A 40 0.74 -9.15 -13.63
N PHE A 41 1.81 -8.59 -13.06
CA PHE A 41 2.21 -7.20 -13.19
C PHE A 41 3.69 -7.12 -13.49
N GLU A 42 4.08 -6.15 -14.31
CA GLU A 42 5.46 -5.86 -14.65
C GLU A 42 5.83 -4.42 -14.27
N PRO A 43 7.06 -4.19 -13.79
CA PRO A 43 7.51 -2.86 -13.42
C PRO A 43 7.73 -2.00 -14.67
N VAL A 44 7.31 -0.74 -14.59
CA VAL A 44 7.43 0.24 -15.69
C VAL A 44 8.32 1.40 -15.30
N TYR A 45 8.07 2.00 -14.13
CA TYR A 45 8.83 3.14 -13.65
C TYR A 45 9.26 2.96 -12.20
N ASP A 46 10.43 3.50 -11.88
CA ASP A 46 10.84 3.82 -10.51
C ASP A 46 10.74 5.34 -10.31
N ALA A 47 10.36 5.76 -9.11
CA ALA A 47 10.34 7.17 -8.75
C ALA A 47 11.05 7.43 -7.44
N THR A 48 11.76 8.55 -7.36
CA THR A 48 12.25 9.12 -6.11
C THR A 48 11.45 10.40 -5.86
N LEU A 49 10.78 10.46 -4.73
CA LEU A 49 10.02 11.61 -4.28
C LEU A 49 10.74 12.30 -3.15
N LEU A 50 10.79 13.63 -3.24
CA LEU A 50 11.24 14.49 -2.17
C LEU A 50 10.00 14.97 -1.43
N LEU A 51 9.85 14.57 -0.18
CA LEU A 51 8.75 14.96 0.69
C LEU A 51 9.19 16.08 1.63
N VAL A 52 8.23 16.83 2.15
CA VAL A 52 8.46 17.76 3.26
C VAL A 52 9.19 17.05 4.43
N PRO A 53 10.06 17.75 5.19
CA PRO A 53 10.74 17.15 6.32
C PRO A 53 9.77 16.78 7.44
N ASN A 54 10.14 15.83 8.29
CA ASN A 54 9.37 15.41 9.46
C ASN A 54 7.94 14.94 9.14
N VAL A 55 7.76 14.12 8.10
CA VAL A 55 6.45 13.61 7.66
C VAL A 55 5.59 12.96 8.76
N SER A 56 6.22 12.47 9.85
CA SER A 56 5.53 11.92 11.03
C SER A 56 4.89 12.97 11.93
N GLN A 57 5.24 14.25 11.77
CA GLN A 57 4.68 15.38 12.51
C GLN A 57 3.51 16.04 11.77
N ASP A 58 3.35 15.77 10.48
CA ASP A 58 2.25 16.29 9.64
C ASP A 58 0.98 15.43 9.76
N LEU A 59 0.67 15.03 10.99
CA LEU A 59 -0.45 14.17 11.36
C LEU A 59 -1.46 14.96 12.20
N VAL A 60 -2.73 14.89 11.81
CA VAL A 60 -3.85 15.56 12.50
C VAL A 60 -4.81 14.50 13.03
N ALA A 61 -5.00 14.47 14.36
CA ALA A 61 -5.91 13.53 15.00
C ALA A 61 -7.36 13.67 14.49
N GLY A 62 -8.01 12.53 14.29
CA GLY A 62 -9.39 12.42 13.82
C GLY A 62 -10.09 11.16 14.35
N PRO A 63 -11.38 10.97 14.03
CA PRO A 63 -12.19 9.89 14.59
C PRO A 63 -11.78 8.48 14.13
N PHE A 64 -10.96 8.37 13.08
CA PHE A 64 -10.51 7.10 12.50
C PHE A 64 -9.00 6.85 12.65
N GLY A 65 -8.32 7.67 13.46
CA GLY A 65 -6.86 7.72 13.56
C GLY A 65 -6.34 9.11 13.20
N GLU A 66 -5.16 9.20 12.61
CA GLU A 66 -4.51 10.46 12.25
C GLU A 66 -4.51 10.67 10.74
N ARG A 67 -4.88 11.87 10.30
CA ARG A 67 -4.86 12.29 8.89
C ARG A 67 -3.48 12.81 8.55
N ALA A 68 -2.86 12.27 7.51
CA ALA A 68 -1.62 12.80 6.95
C ALA A 68 -1.88 14.03 6.06
N PHE A 69 -0.94 14.99 6.08
CA PHE A 69 -0.88 16.12 5.16
C PHE A 69 0.56 16.31 4.67
N ILE A 70 1.05 15.36 3.88
CA ILE A 70 2.46 15.34 3.46
C ILE A 70 2.58 15.91 2.05
N GLY A 71 3.29 17.03 1.93
CA GLY A 71 3.54 17.70 0.65
C GLY A 71 4.74 17.16 -0.12
N PHE A 72 4.76 17.40 -1.43
CA PHE A 72 5.86 17.05 -2.32
C PHE A 72 6.74 18.28 -2.63
N LEU A 73 8.05 18.11 -2.48
CA LEU A 73 9.08 19.06 -2.87
C LEU A 73 9.57 18.83 -4.32
N GLY A 74 9.18 17.72 -4.94
CA GLY A 74 9.54 17.34 -6.30
C GLY A 74 9.99 15.89 -6.36
N GLY A 75 10.78 15.56 -7.38
CA GLY A 75 11.31 14.21 -7.57
C GLY A 75 11.45 13.82 -9.03
N ASN A 76 11.94 12.61 -9.25
CA ASN A 76 12.20 12.06 -10.58
C ASN A 76 11.40 10.78 -10.79
N LEU A 77 10.97 10.58 -12.02
CA LEU A 77 10.42 9.33 -12.52
C LEU A 77 11.37 8.79 -13.60
N THR A 78 11.81 7.55 -13.45
CA THR A 78 12.78 6.90 -14.33
C THR A 78 12.24 5.60 -14.89
N ASP A 79 12.57 5.30 -16.14
CA ASP A 79 12.35 3.99 -16.76
C ASP A 79 12.97 2.88 -15.90
N TYR A 80 12.18 1.87 -15.55
CA TYR A 80 12.64 0.80 -14.66
C TYR A 80 13.78 -0.03 -15.27
N ALA A 81 13.75 -0.25 -16.59
CA ALA A 81 14.70 -1.13 -17.25
C ALA A 81 16.06 -0.46 -17.50
N THR A 82 16.05 0.85 -17.77
CA THR A 82 17.22 1.60 -18.24
C THR A 82 17.71 2.65 -17.24
N GLY A 83 16.87 3.06 -16.29
CA GLY A 83 17.15 4.18 -15.39
C GLY A 83 17.11 5.55 -16.07
N ALA A 84 16.67 5.64 -17.33
CA ALA A 84 16.53 6.91 -18.04
C ALA A 84 15.46 7.79 -17.39
N LEU A 85 15.67 9.11 -17.38
CA LEU A 85 14.70 10.07 -16.84
C LEU A 85 13.52 10.25 -17.80
N GLU A 86 12.33 9.84 -17.36
CA GLU A 86 11.09 9.88 -18.14
C GLU A 86 10.16 11.01 -17.71
N GLY A 87 10.29 11.47 -16.45
CA GLY A 87 9.46 12.55 -15.95
C GLY A 87 9.99 13.22 -14.70
N GLN A 88 9.50 14.42 -14.45
CA GLN A 88 9.78 15.23 -13.28
C GLN A 88 8.50 15.38 -12.45
N ILE A 89 8.58 15.11 -11.16
CA ILE A 89 7.47 15.32 -10.24
C ILE A 89 7.33 16.82 -9.95
N ILE A 90 6.11 17.32 -10.07
CA ILE A 90 5.83 18.75 -9.90
C ILE A 90 5.89 19.14 -8.43
N ALA A 91 6.88 19.95 -8.09
CA ALA A 91 7.06 20.50 -6.75
C ALA A 91 5.86 21.35 -6.31
N GLY A 92 5.45 21.21 -5.05
CA GLY A 92 4.37 21.98 -4.45
C GLY A 92 2.96 21.62 -4.95
N PHE A 93 2.81 20.62 -5.80
CA PHE A 93 1.52 20.14 -6.27
C PHE A 93 1.18 18.77 -5.66
N GLY A 94 -0.04 18.66 -5.14
CA GLY A 94 -0.54 17.41 -4.58
C GLY A 94 0.02 17.09 -3.19
N GLY A 95 -0.01 15.81 -2.83
CA GLY A 95 0.40 15.32 -1.53
C GLY A 95 -0.25 13.99 -1.17
N GLU A 96 0.12 13.49 0.01
CA GLU A 96 -0.49 12.34 0.67
C GLU A 96 -1.47 12.84 1.74
N PHE A 97 -2.72 12.39 1.63
CA PHE A 97 -3.86 12.82 2.45
C PHE A 97 -4.52 11.66 3.18
N GLY A 98 -3.81 10.56 3.39
CA GLY A 98 -4.29 9.29 3.91
C GLY A 98 -4.54 9.27 5.41
N ILE A 99 -4.90 8.10 5.93
CA ILE A 99 -5.20 7.90 7.36
C ILE A 99 -4.28 6.85 7.95
N VAL A 100 -3.58 7.20 9.02
CA VAL A 100 -2.94 6.25 9.93
C VAL A 100 -3.98 5.86 10.97
N SER A 101 -4.54 4.67 10.83
CA SER A 101 -5.60 4.22 11.72
C SER A 101 -5.08 3.73 13.07
N SER A 102 -5.96 3.65 14.06
CA SER A 102 -5.60 3.27 15.44
C SER A 102 -5.04 1.85 15.59
N ASN A 103 -5.19 0.99 14.58
CA ASN A 103 -4.59 -0.35 14.56
C ASN A 103 -3.22 -0.38 13.85
N GLY A 104 -2.66 0.78 13.49
CA GLY A 104 -1.36 0.91 12.83
C GLY A 104 -1.39 0.82 11.30
N MET A 105 -2.56 0.54 10.69
CA MET A 105 -2.67 0.49 9.23
C MET A 105 -2.69 1.90 8.64
N PHE A 106 -1.91 2.11 7.58
CA PHE A 106 -1.87 3.35 6.82
C PHE A 106 -2.65 3.20 5.51
N TYR A 107 -3.75 3.94 5.38
CA TYR A 107 -4.57 4.00 4.18
C TYR A 107 -4.13 5.20 3.34
N THR A 108 -3.35 4.96 2.31
CA THR A 108 -2.77 6.01 1.45
C THR A 108 -3.83 6.65 0.56
N ASP A 109 -3.71 7.96 0.35
CA ASP A 109 -4.52 8.74 -0.57
C ASP A 109 -3.66 9.84 -1.21
N VAL A 110 -2.92 9.48 -2.26
CA VAL A 110 -1.97 10.38 -2.91
C VAL A 110 -2.58 11.02 -4.15
N ALA A 111 -2.34 12.32 -4.32
CA ALA A 111 -2.49 13.01 -5.60
C ALA A 111 -1.12 13.54 -6.02
N LEU A 112 -0.63 13.16 -7.20
CA LEU A 112 0.71 13.48 -7.69
C LEU A 112 0.63 13.94 -9.15
N ALA A 113 1.43 14.94 -9.54
CA ALA A 113 1.59 15.31 -10.94
C ALA A 113 3.04 15.11 -11.40
N VAL A 114 3.19 14.66 -12.64
CA VAL A 114 4.47 14.47 -13.34
C VAL A 114 4.42 15.26 -14.64
N GLN A 115 5.53 15.87 -15.04
CA GLN A 115 5.75 16.35 -16.40
C GLN A 115 6.70 15.41 -17.12
N TRP A 116 6.29 14.90 -18.28
CA TRP A 116 7.08 13.99 -19.10
C TRP A 116 8.22 14.72 -19.80
N THR A 117 9.38 14.08 -19.92
CA THR A 117 10.57 14.70 -20.52
C THR A 117 10.56 14.66 -22.05
N ASP A 118 9.80 13.75 -22.65
CA ASP A 118 9.76 13.53 -24.09
C ASP A 118 8.81 14.48 -24.85
N ASP A 119 7.71 14.89 -24.22
CA ASP A 119 6.67 15.70 -24.87
C ASP A 119 6.15 16.89 -24.04
N ASP A 120 6.77 17.17 -22.88
CA ASP A 120 6.41 18.23 -21.93
C ASP A 120 4.96 18.18 -21.42
N LYS A 121 4.22 17.09 -21.67
CA LYS A 121 2.85 16.92 -21.20
C LYS A 121 2.81 16.55 -19.72
N TYR A 122 1.64 16.69 -19.11
CA TYR A 122 1.43 16.40 -17.71
C TYR A 122 0.67 15.08 -17.53
N GLY A 123 1.12 14.26 -16.59
CA GLY A 123 0.39 13.12 -16.06
C GLY A 123 -0.07 13.41 -14.63
N PHE A 124 -1.33 13.13 -14.33
CA PHE A 124 -1.88 13.17 -12.98
C PHE A 124 -2.14 11.75 -12.47
N PHE A 125 -1.51 11.40 -11.35
CA PHE A 125 -1.69 10.14 -10.66
C PHE A 125 -2.62 10.32 -9.45
N ARG A 126 -3.63 9.46 -9.36
CA ARG A 126 -4.44 9.29 -8.14
C ARG A 126 -4.20 7.90 -7.58
N VAL A 127 -3.60 7.84 -6.39
CA VAL A 127 -3.13 6.61 -5.76
C VAL A 127 -3.93 6.36 -4.49
N GLN A 128 -4.41 5.13 -4.32
CA GLN A 128 -5.13 4.71 -3.12
C GLN A 128 -4.70 3.32 -2.72
N GLY A 129 -4.40 3.11 -1.45
CA GLY A 129 -3.83 1.86 -1.01
C GLY A 129 -3.85 1.66 0.47
N ILE A 130 -3.09 0.64 0.86
CA ILE A 130 -2.93 0.26 2.25
C ILE A 130 -1.50 -0.18 2.50
N GLY A 131 -1.03 0.12 3.68
CA GLY A 131 0.32 -0.17 4.14
C GLY A 131 0.43 -0.04 5.64
N GLU A 132 1.66 0.13 6.09
CA GLU A 132 2.01 0.30 7.49
C GLU A 132 2.88 1.56 7.60
N LEU A 133 2.55 2.43 8.57
CA LEU A 133 3.39 3.57 8.93
C LEU A 133 4.22 3.18 10.16
N GLY A 134 5.54 3.28 10.05
CA GLY A 134 6.48 2.95 11.12
C GLY A 134 7.87 3.46 10.80
N ASN A 135 8.90 2.87 11.41
CA ASN A 135 10.31 3.21 11.11
C ASN A 135 10.67 3.05 9.63
N SER A 136 9.96 2.18 8.92
CA SER A 136 9.97 2.13 7.47
C SER A 136 8.52 2.02 7.03
N THR A 137 8.08 2.95 6.21
CA THR A 137 6.71 2.94 5.69
C THR A 137 6.68 2.13 4.41
N TYR A 138 5.79 1.15 4.34
CA TYR A 138 5.55 0.37 3.11
C TYR A 138 4.08 0.35 2.79
N ALA A 139 3.71 0.61 1.53
CA ALA A 139 2.33 0.51 1.08
C ALA A 139 2.24 -0.11 -0.31
N THR A 140 1.14 -0.82 -0.55
CA THR A 140 0.73 -1.26 -1.88
C THR A 140 -0.56 -0.56 -2.24
N SER A 141 -0.58 0.06 -3.41
CA SER A 141 -1.67 0.94 -3.83
C SER A 141 -2.10 0.65 -5.26
N TYR A 142 -3.40 0.78 -5.50
CA TYR A 142 -3.93 0.96 -6.85
C TYR A 142 -3.67 2.41 -7.30
N THR A 143 -3.42 2.61 -8.59
CA THR A 143 -3.32 3.96 -9.16
C THR A 143 -4.03 4.05 -10.49
N ARG A 144 -4.39 5.28 -10.86
CA ARG A 144 -4.82 5.63 -12.21
C ARG A 144 -4.01 6.82 -12.71
N LEU A 145 -3.72 6.83 -14.00
CA LEU A 145 -3.05 7.93 -14.69
C LEU A 145 -4.04 8.67 -15.59
N GLU A 146 -4.03 9.99 -15.52
CA GLU A 146 -4.75 10.88 -16.43
C GLU A 146 -3.71 11.74 -17.18
N THR A 147 -3.67 11.67 -18.52
CA THR A 147 -2.71 12.42 -19.36
C THR A 147 -3.23 12.56 -20.80
N ASP A 148 -2.88 13.66 -21.47
CA ASP A 148 -3.09 13.86 -22.91
C ASP A 148 -1.86 13.47 -23.76
N SER A 149 -0.80 12.94 -23.13
CA SER A 149 0.38 12.40 -23.82
C SER A 149 0.03 11.16 -24.64
N THR A 150 0.30 11.19 -25.94
CA THR A 150 0.04 10.06 -26.83
C THR A 150 0.98 8.88 -26.58
N THR A 151 2.16 9.10 -25.99
CA THR A 151 3.15 8.05 -25.71
C THR A 151 2.86 7.28 -24.41
N ARG A 152 1.87 7.72 -23.61
CA ARG A 152 1.52 7.14 -22.30
C ARG A 152 0.13 6.52 -22.24
N GLN A 153 -0.58 6.42 -23.37
CA GLN A 153 -1.98 5.94 -23.36
C GLN A 153 -2.11 4.49 -22.90
N ASN A 154 -1.08 3.65 -23.11
CA ASN A 154 -1.04 2.30 -22.53
C ASN A 154 -1.19 2.32 -21.01
N LEU A 155 -0.58 3.30 -20.31
CA LEU A 155 -0.70 3.43 -18.86
C LEU A 155 -2.07 3.95 -18.41
N VAL A 156 -2.76 4.71 -19.27
CA VAL A 156 -4.12 5.20 -18.99
C VAL A 156 -5.13 4.06 -19.08
N ASP A 157 -4.97 3.20 -20.08
CA ASP A 157 -5.92 2.13 -20.40
C ASP A 157 -5.74 0.85 -19.57
N ASP A 158 -4.59 0.70 -18.90
CA ASP A 158 -4.25 -0.49 -18.12
C ASP A 158 -4.47 -0.35 -16.60
N VAL A 159 -4.49 -1.51 -15.93
CA VAL A 159 -4.51 -1.58 -14.47
C VAL A 159 -3.11 -1.34 -13.93
N LEU A 160 -2.97 -0.32 -13.08
CA LEU A 160 -1.71 0.05 -12.48
C LEU A 160 -1.69 -0.24 -10.97
N LEU A 161 -0.52 -0.67 -10.48
CA LEU A 161 -0.20 -0.77 -9.06
C LEU A 161 1.03 0.07 -8.75
N ILE A 162 1.09 0.60 -7.53
CA ILE A 162 2.29 1.25 -6.98
C ILE A 162 2.67 0.56 -5.69
N SER A 163 3.96 0.24 -5.57
CA SER A 163 4.58 -0.06 -4.27
C SER A 163 5.33 1.16 -3.78
N ILE A 164 5.16 1.50 -2.50
CA ILE A 164 5.73 2.67 -1.86
C ILE A 164 6.65 2.22 -0.73
N ALA A 165 7.82 2.86 -0.63
CA ALA A 165 8.69 2.81 0.53
C ALA A 165 9.07 4.23 0.94
N VAL A 166 9.02 4.56 2.24
CA VAL A 166 9.52 5.85 2.75
C VAL A 166 10.65 5.60 3.73
N ASP A 167 11.79 6.25 3.49
CA ASP A 167 12.94 6.23 4.39
C ASP A 167 12.81 7.35 5.41
N THR A 168 12.25 7.00 6.57
CA THR A 168 12.08 7.92 7.70
C THR A 168 13.28 7.89 8.66
N GLU A 169 14.14 6.87 8.62
CA GLU A 169 15.28 6.75 9.54
C GLU A 169 16.44 7.65 9.10
N ASN A 170 16.64 7.80 7.79
CA ASN A 170 17.69 8.65 7.22
C ASN A 170 17.17 10.00 6.72
N ALA A 171 15.95 10.40 7.13
CA ALA A 171 15.38 11.67 6.74
C ALA A 171 16.31 12.82 7.16
N SER A 172 16.66 13.68 6.21
CA SER A 172 17.46 14.87 6.49
C SER A 172 16.59 15.94 7.17
N SER A 173 17.21 17.00 7.70
CA SER A 173 16.47 18.13 8.25
C SER A 173 15.64 18.89 7.20
N ASN A 174 15.91 18.67 5.91
CA ASN A 174 15.36 19.47 4.82
C ASN A 174 14.32 18.71 3.98
N GLU A 175 14.41 17.38 3.93
CA GLU A 175 13.52 16.53 3.14
C GLU A 175 13.49 15.11 3.67
N THR A 176 12.37 14.43 3.42
CA THR A 176 12.22 12.98 3.59
C THR A 176 12.15 12.33 2.20
N ILE A 177 12.84 11.20 2.00
CA ILE A 177 12.88 10.54 0.69
C ILE A 177 11.90 9.38 0.66
N ALA A 178 11.07 9.33 -0.39
CA ALA A 178 10.24 8.18 -0.69
C ALA A 178 10.58 7.60 -2.06
N TYR A 179 10.34 6.30 -2.21
CA TYR A 179 10.57 5.53 -3.42
C TYR A 179 9.28 4.87 -3.84
N PHE A 180 8.86 5.11 -5.08
CA PHE A 180 7.71 4.42 -5.68
C PHE A 180 8.20 3.50 -6.80
N ARG A 181 7.53 2.37 -6.97
CA ARG A 181 7.61 1.55 -8.17
C ARG A 181 6.24 1.41 -8.78
N LEU A 182 6.09 1.85 -10.03
CA LEU A 182 4.89 1.67 -10.82
C LEU A 182 4.94 0.33 -11.55
N PHE A 183 3.86 -0.42 -11.46
CA PHE A 183 3.64 -1.64 -12.19
C PHE A 183 2.41 -1.52 -13.08
N MET A 184 2.47 -2.15 -14.24
CA MET A 184 1.36 -2.29 -15.19
C MET A 184 0.96 -3.75 -15.28
N LYS A 185 -0.34 -4.02 -15.35
CA LYS A 185 -0.85 -5.37 -15.54
C LYS A 185 -0.46 -5.87 -16.93
N ASN A 186 0.14 -7.05 -17.01
CA ASN A 186 0.52 -7.69 -18.29
C ASN A 186 -0.23 -9.01 -18.56
N SER A 187 -1.07 -9.44 -17.62
CA SER A 187 -1.98 -10.58 -17.82
C SER A 187 -3.24 -10.16 -18.59
N THR A 188 -3.76 -11.05 -19.43
CA THR A 188 -5.01 -10.81 -20.15
C THR A 188 -6.19 -10.62 -19.20
N ASN A 189 -7.08 -9.70 -19.54
CA ASN A 189 -8.36 -9.57 -18.83
C ASN A 189 -9.19 -10.83 -19.06
N PRO A 190 -9.79 -11.44 -18.02
CA PRO A 190 -10.75 -12.51 -18.22
C PRO A 190 -11.91 -11.99 -19.07
N SER A 191 -12.16 -12.63 -20.21
CA SER A 191 -13.38 -12.38 -20.96
C SER A 191 -14.52 -13.11 -20.27
N ILE A 192 -15.49 -12.35 -19.75
CA ILE A 192 -16.79 -12.93 -19.43
C ILE A 192 -17.51 -13.02 -20.77
N THR A 193 -17.51 -14.20 -21.37
CA THR A 193 -18.41 -14.47 -22.51
C THR A 193 -19.82 -14.57 -21.91
N PRO A 194 -20.77 -13.73 -22.34
CA PRO A 194 -22.12 -13.74 -21.81
C PRO A 194 -22.86 -15.06 -22.09
#